data_AF-A0A7Z7NHB5-F1
#
_entry.id   AF-A0A7Z7NHB5-F1
#
_cell.length_a   1.000
_cell.length_b   1.000
_cell.length_c   1.000
_cell.angle_alpha   90.00
_cell.angle_beta   90.00
_cell.angle_gamma   90.00
#
_symmetry.space_group_name_H-M   'P 1'
#
loop_
_entity.id
_entity.type
_entity.pdbx_description
1 polymer ?
#
loop_
_entity_poly.entity_id
_entity_poly.type
_entity_poly.pdbx_seq_one_letter_code
_entity_poly.pdbx_strand_id
1 'polypeptide(L)' 'MTGLAHTYPTSGEVQAIDRAQRDVQRLEKRAVEYAREPDTVAGINEELRHARARLERLVAPWRPT' A
#
# COMPACT_ATOMS: atom_id res chain seq x y z
N MET A 1 -17.09 -24.42 -9.60
CA MET A 1 -16.33 -23.92 -10.78
C MET A 1 -15.35 -22.87 -10.28
N THR A 2 -14.14 -23.29 -9.95
CA THR A 2 -13.11 -22.49 -9.29
C THR A 2 -11.86 -22.55 -10.17
N GLY A 3 -11.26 -21.39 -10.48
CA GLY A 3 -9.82 -21.38 -10.82
C GLY A 3 -9.36 -20.80 -12.16
N LEU A 4 -9.96 -19.73 -12.71
CA LEU A 4 -9.35 -19.00 -13.85
C LEU A 4 -9.46 -17.47 -13.79
N ALA A 5 -10.00 -16.87 -12.72
CA ALA A 5 -10.29 -15.42 -12.70
C ALA A 5 -9.09 -14.52 -12.35
N HIS A 6 -7.92 -15.07 -12.03
CA HIS A 6 -6.75 -14.29 -11.57
C HIS A 6 -5.48 -14.57 -12.40
N THR A 7 -5.63 -14.68 -13.72
CA THR A 7 -4.46 -14.84 -14.60
C THR A 7 -3.67 -13.54 -14.72
N TYR A 8 -4.35 -12.38 -14.72
CA TYR A 8 -3.75 -11.04 -14.77
C TYR A 8 -4.66 -10.00 -14.09
N PRO A 9 -4.11 -8.95 -13.45
CA PRO A 9 -4.91 -7.86 -12.89
C PRO A 9 -5.60 -7.07 -14.01
N THR A 10 -6.84 -6.66 -13.75
CA THR A 10 -7.55 -5.71 -14.61
C THR A 10 -6.89 -4.33 -14.54
N SER A 11 -7.09 -3.50 -15.56
CA SER A 11 -6.58 -2.12 -15.57
C SER A 11 -7.03 -1.29 -14.35
N GLY A 12 -8.19 -1.61 -13.77
CA GLY A 12 -8.67 -0.98 -12.53
C GLY A 12 -7.90 -1.43 -11.29
N GLU A 13 -7.59 -2.71 -11.18
CA GLU A 13 -6.79 -3.27 -10.08
C GLU A 13 -5.35 -2.78 -10.12
N VAL A 14 -4.74 -2.71 -11.31
CA VAL A 14 -3.40 -2.12 -11.50
C VAL A 14 -3.38 -0.66 -11.01
N GLN A 15 -4.36 0.15 -11.43
CA GLN A 15 -4.44 1.53 -10.95
C GLN A 15 -4.66 1.64 -9.43
N ALA A 16 -5.44 0.73 -8.84
CA ALA A 16 -5.67 0.74 -7.40
C ALA A 16 -4.39 0.38 -6.63
N ILE A 17 -3.63 -0.60 -7.11
CA ILE A 17 -2.32 -0.99 -6.57
C ILE A 17 -1.33 0.17 -6.69
N ASP A 18 -1.22 0.78 -7.88
CA ASP A 18 -0.33 1.92 -8.12
C ASP A 18 -0.63 3.10 -7.20
N ARG A 19 -1.92 3.43 -7.02
CA ARG A 19 -2.33 4.50 -6.09
C ARG A 19 -1.95 4.17 -4.64
N ALA A 20 -2.22 2.94 -4.20
CA ALA A 20 -1.86 2.50 -2.86
C ALA A 20 -0.34 2.52 -2.64
N GLN A 21 0.44 2.14 -3.65
CA GLN A 21 1.91 2.19 -3.59
C GLN A 21 2.43 3.63 -3.51
N ARG A 22 1.87 4.55 -4.31
CA ARG A 22 2.22 5.99 -4.23
C ARG A 22 1.86 6.60 -2.88
N ASP A 23 0.73 6.21 -2.29
CA ASP A 23 0.35 6.67 -0.95
C ASP A 23 1.35 6.21 0.12
N VAL A 24 1.79 4.95 0.07
CA VAL A 24 2.85 4.42 0.96
C VAL A 24 4.14 5.22 0.80
N GLN A 25 4.62 5.41 -0.44
CA GLN A 25 5.86 6.17 -0.70
C GLN A 25 5.77 7.62 -0.23
N ARG A 26 4.61 8.28 -0.39
CA ARG A 26 4.38 9.64 0.11
C ARG A 26 4.49 9.69 1.63
N LEU A 27 3.90 8.72 2.33
CA LEU A 27 3.95 8.66 3.79
C LEU A 27 5.35 8.34 4.32
N GLU A 28 6.08 7.43 3.67
CA GLU A 28 7.48 7.15 4.00
C GLU A 28 8.36 8.39 3.85
N LYS A 29 8.18 9.15 2.75
CA LYS A 29 8.89 10.42 2.56
C LYS A 29 8.56 11.42 3.67
N ARG A 30 7.28 11.59 4.02
CA ARG A 30 6.87 12.47 5.12
C ARG A 30 7.46 12.03 6.46
N ALA A 31 7.51 10.74 6.75
CA ALA A 31 8.10 10.23 8.00
C ALA A 31 9.59 10.64 8.12
N VAL A 32 10.32 10.63 7.01
CA VAL A 32 11.71 11.10 6.96
C VAL A 32 11.80 12.62 7.10
N GLU A 33 10.95 13.38 6.41
CA GLU A 33 10.89 14.85 6.50
C GLU A 33 10.64 15.33 7.93
N TYR A 34 9.75 14.64 8.66
CA TYR A 34 9.37 14.97 10.04
C TYR A 34 10.12 14.17 11.09
N ALA A 35 11.24 13.51 10.77
CA ALA A 35 11.94 12.59 11.68
C ALA A 35 12.34 13.18 13.05
N ARG A 36 12.41 14.52 13.16
CA ARG A 36 12.73 15.24 14.41
C ARG A 36 11.51 15.58 15.27
N GLU A 37 10.32 15.28 14.80
CA GLU A 37 9.04 15.56 15.47
C GLU A 37 8.37 14.23 15.86
N PRO A 38 8.60 13.73 17.09
CA PRO A 38 8.21 12.37 17.47
C PRO A 38 6.70 12.13 17.40
N ASP A 39 5.88 13.11 17.81
CA ASP A 39 4.42 13.01 17.76
C ASP A 39 3.90 13.00 16.31
N THR A 40 4.49 13.84 15.45
CA THR A 40 4.18 13.89 14.02
C THR A 40 4.53 12.56 13.34
N VAL A 41 5.71 12.01 13.64
CA VAL A 41 6.16 10.71 13.12
C VAL A 41 5.27 9.56 13.60
N ALA A 42 4.81 9.60 14.86
CA ALA A 42 3.90 8.59 15.39
C ALA A 42 2.58 8.56 14.59
N GLY A 43 2.00 9.74 14.31
CA GLY A 43 0.81 9.86 13.46
C GLY A 43 1.05 9.34 12.04
N ILE A 44 2.15 9.75 11.41
CA ILE A 44 2.51 9.29 10.06
C ILE A 44 2.71 7.77 10.01
N ASN A 45 3.34 7.19 11.03
CA ASN A 45 3.55 5.75 11.11
C ASN A 45 2.24 4.97 11.23
N GLU A 46 1.24 5.50 11.92
CA GLU A 46 -0.08 4.88 11.98
C GLU A 46 -0.77 4.90 10.62
N GLU A 47 -0.76 6.05 9.94
CA GLU A 47 -1.25 6.15 8.56
C GLU A 47 -0.51 5.20 7.61
N LEU A 48 0.81 5.08 7.76
CA LEU A 48 1.66 4.20 6.97
C LEU A 48 1.31 2.72 7.21
N ARG A 49 0.99 2.33 8.45
CA ARG A 49 0.51 0.98 8.80
C ARG A 49 -0.76 0.64 8.03
N HIS A 50 -1.73 1.56 8.02
CA HIS A 50 -2.99 1.37 7.29
C HIS A 50 -2.78 1.34 5.77
N ALA A 51 -1.93 2.21 5.22
CA ALA A 51 -1.62 2.26 3.80
C ALA A 51 -0.94 0.95 3.33
N ARG A 52 0.03 0.45 4.10
CA ARG A 52 0.69 -0.84 3.83
C ARG A 52 -0.29 -2.01 3.91
N ALA A 53 -1.16 -2.05 4.91
CA ALA A 53 -2.20 -3.09 5.02
C ALA A 53 -3.21 -3.05 3.86
N ARG A 54 -3.51 -1.86 3.32
CA ARG A 54 -4.33 -1.72 2.12
C ARG A 54 -3.59 -2.24 0.88
N LEU A 55 -2.34 -1.85 0.68
CA LEU A 55 -1.53 -2.33 -0.44
C LEU A 55 -1.39 -3.85 -0.40
N GLU A 56 -1.09 -4.42 0.78
CA GLU A 56 -0.97 -5.86 1.00
C GLU A 56 -2.23 -6.61 0.56
N ARG A 57 -3.41 -6.14 0.97
CA ARG A 57 -4.70 -6.73 0.56
C ARG A 57 -4.92 -6.67 -0.95
N LEU A 58 -4.48 -5.61 -1.62
CA LEU A 58 -4.61 -5.47 -3.07
C LEU A 58 -3.64 -6.37 -3.83
N VAL A 59 -2.43 -6.59 -3.30
CA VAL A 59 -1.41 -7.42 -3.95
C VAL A 59 -1.50 -8.90 -3.60
N ALA A 60 -2.12 -9.26 -2.47
CA ALA A 60 -2.21 -10.63 -1.97
C ALA A 60 -2.73 -11.66 -3.00
N PRO A 61 -3.76 -11.36 -3.83
CA PRO A 61 -4.24 -12.30 -4.85
C PRO A 61 -3.20 -12.63 -5.95
N TRP A 62 -2.15 -11.81 -6.07
CA TRP A 62 -1.15 -11.89 -7.14
C TRP A 62 0.20 -12.40 -6.66
N ARG A 63 0.37 -12.68 -5.36
CA ARG A 63 1.61 -13.25 -4.84
C ARG A 63 1.67 -14.75 -5.12
N PRO A 64 2.77 -15.27 -5.68
CA PRO A 64 2.97 -16.71 -5.77
C PRO A 64 3.06 -17.29 -4.36
N THR A 65 2.21 -18.29 -4.07
CA THR A 65 2.27 -19.13 -2.86
C THR A 65 3.51 -20.01 -2.85
#